data_AF-V4J8A9-F1
#
_entry.id   AF-V4J8A9-F1
#
_cell.length_a   1.000
_cell.length_b   1.000
_cell.length_c   1.000
_cell.angle_alpha   90.00
_cell.angle_beta   90.00
_cell.angle_gamma   90.00
#
_symmetry.space_group_name_H-M   'P 1'
#
loop_
_entity.id
_entity.type
_entity.pdbx_description
1 polymer ?
#
loop_
_entity_poly.entity_id
_entity_poly.type
_entity_poly.pdbx_seq_one_letter_code
_entity_poly.pdbx_strand_id
1 'polypeptide(L)'
;MITIDITMVFQMINIIALMFILNAVLYKPIKKIIKERADKMNLLQGDVAKYEKNARLRQEEVDAKMASASKKAKAALDTARDEAQAAGSKKLAAIKAEADAEKEKQLAAVHTQITEARAGLDTNIKDFAAAMAGKILGRAI
;
A
#
# COMPACT_ATOMS: atom_id res chain seq x y z
N MET A 1 -78.84 -11.91 63.15
CA MET A 1 -79.11 -10.53 62.69
C MET A 1 -77.76 -9.86 62.56
N ILE A 2 -77.42 -9.30 61.39
CA ILE A 2 -76.15 -8.59 61.21
C ILE A 2 -76.34 -7.23 61.85
N THR A 3 -75.84 -7.06 63.08
CA THR A 3 -75.69 -5.72 63.66
C THR A 3 -74.48 -5.07 63.02
N ILE A 4 -74.70 -3.93 62.39
CA ILE A 4 -73.64 -3.05 61.92
C ILE A 4 -73.11 -2.35 63.17
N ASP A 5 -72.10 -2.97 63.77
CA ASP A 5 -71.41 -2.46 64.95
C ASP A 5 -70.13 -1.69 64.56
N ILE A 6 -69.61 -0.90 65.51
CA ILE A 6 -68.39 -0.09 65.33
C ILE A 6 -67.17 -0.94 64.91
N THR A 7 -67.18 -2.23 65.26
CA THR A 7 -66.22 -3.24 64.84
C THR A 7 -66.14 -3.39 63.31
N MET A 8 -67.25 -3.26 62.58
CA MET A 8 -67.25 -3.30 61.11
C MET A 8 -66.48 -2.10 60.52
N VAL A 9 -66.61 -0.93 61.14
CA VAL A 9 -65.86 0.29 60.74
C VAL A 9 -64.37 0.10 61.03
N PHE A 10 -64.01 -0.45 62.21
CA PHE A 10 -62.61 -0.79 62.52
C PHE A 10 -62.03 -1.82 61.55
N GLN A 11 -62.81 -2.81 61.13
CA GLN A 11 -62.38 -3.83 60.17
C GLN A 11 -62.17 -3.25 58.76
N MET A 12 -63.02 -2.29 58.35
CA MET A 12 -62.84 -1.53 57.11
C MET A 12 -61.55 -0.71 57.14
N ILE A 13 -61.28 0.00 58.24
CA ILE A 13 -60.05 0.76 58.43
C ILE A 13 -58.84 -0.18 58.41
N ASN A 14 -58.93 -1.36 59.02
CA ASN A 14 -57.85 -2.35 59.02
C ASN A 14 -57.51 -2.83 57.60
N ILE A 15 -58.53 -3.13 56.77
CA ILE A 15 -58.33 -3.53 55.37
C ILE A 15 -57.70 -2.39 54.56
N ILE A 16 -58.14 -1.15 54.76
CA ILE A 16 -57.57 0.02 54.07
C ILE A 16 -56.11 0.24 54.49
N ALA A 17 -55.82 0.16 55.79
CA ALA A 17 -54.46 0.27 56.31
C ALA A 17 -53.56 -0.85 55.76
N LEU A 18 -54.05 -2.09 55.74
CA LEU A 18 -53.33 -3.24 55.17
C LEU A 18 -53.09 -3.05 53.66
N MET A 19 -54.07 -2.55 52.92
CA MET A 19 -53.94 -2.25 51.50
C MET A 19 -52.86 -1.18 51.24
N PHE A 20 -52.80 -0.14 52.07
CA PHE A 20 -51.75 0.89 51.99
C PHE A 20 -50.36 0.32 52.28
N ILE A 21 -50.22 -0.48 53.33
CA ILE A 21 -48.96 -1.14 53.70
C ILE A 21 -48.52 -2.07 52.57
N LEU A 22 -49.42 -2.91 52.06
CA LEU A 22 -49.11 -3.86 50.99
C LEU A 22 -48.76 -3.15 49.66
N ASN A 23 -49.42 -2.02 49.38
CA ASN A 23 -49.09 -1.19 48.21
C ASN A 23 -47.66 -0.64 48.29
N ALA A 24 -47.26 -0.16 49.47
CA ALA A 24 -45.92 0.37 49.70
C ALA A 24 -44.84 -0.73 49.72
N VAL A 25 -45.10 -1.86 50.39
CA VAL A 25 -44.13 -2.92 50.65
C VAL A 25 -44.00 -3.92 49.50
N LEU A 26 -45.07 -4.21 48.76
CA LEU A 26 -45.07 -5.25 47.72
C LEU A 26 -45.27 -4.67 46.32
N TYR A 27 -46.31 -3.86 46.13
CA TYR A 27 -46.76 -3.48 44.79
C TYR A 27 -45.78 -2.53 44.08
N LYS A 28 -45.26 -1.53 44.80
CA LYS A 28 -44.21 -0.63 44.29
C LYS A 28 -42.89 -1.35 43.97
N PRO A 29 -42.27 -2.12 44.88
CA PRO A 29 -40.98 -2.76 44.59
C PRO A 29 -41.09 -3.85 43.52
N ILE A 30 -42.17 -4.63 43.47
CA ILE A 30 -42.36 -5.65 42.43
C ILE A 30 -42.43 -5.01 41.04
N LYS A 31 -43.21 -3.94 40.88
CA LYS A 31 -43.28 -3.20 39.61
C LYS A 31 -41.93 -2.62 39.21
N LYS A 32 -41.16 -2.10 40.18
CA LYS A 32 -39.81 -1.57 39.94
C LYS A 32 -38.87 -2.67 39.42
N ILE A 33 -38.86 -3.85 40.05
CA ILE A 33 -38.01 -4.98 39.63
C ILE A 33 -38.39 -5.48 38.23
N ILE A 34 -39.69 -5.58 37.93
CA ILE A 34 -40.16 -5.99 36.60
C ILE A 34 -39.70 -4.97 35.54
N LYS A 35 -39.84 -3.67 35.82
CA LYS A 35 -39.40 -2.61 34.93
C LYS A 35 -37.88 -2.63 34.73
N GLU A 36 -37.10 -2.74 35.80
CA GLU A 36 -35.64 -2.82 35.71
C GLU A 36 -35.17 -4.04 34.91
N ARG A 37 -35.85 -5.19 35.03
CA ARG A 37 -35.55 -6.38 34.21
C ARG A 37 -35.86 -6.15 32.73
N ALA A 38 -37.03 -5.57 32.43
CA ALA A 38 -37.41 -5.24 31.06
C ALA A 38 -36.45 -4.22 30.44
N ASP A 39 -36.10 -3.16 31.18
CA ASP A 39 -35.17 -2.13 30.73
C ASP A 39 -33.77 -2.72 30.50
N LYS A 40 -33.25 -3.57 31.40
CA LYS A 40 -31.97 -4.27 31.19
C LYS A 40 -32.00 -5.14 29.94
N MET A 41 -33.07 -5.93 29.73
CA MET A 41 -33.19 -6.75 28.52
C MET A 41 -33.21 -5.92 27.25
N ASN A 42 -33.97 -4.83 27.22
CA ASN A 42 -34.03 -3.91 26.09
C ASN A 42 -32.68 -3.24 25.83
N LEU A 43 -31.97 -2.85 26.89
CA LEU A 43 -30.64 -2.24 26.77
C LEU A 43 -29.62 -3.23 26.20
N LEU A 44 -29.61 -4.47 26.71
CA LEU A 44 -28.77 -5.56 26.21
C LEU A 44 -29.05 -5.84 24.72
N GLN A 45 -30.31 -5.94 24.32
CA GLN A 45 -30.67 -6.14 22.90
C GLN A 45 -30.24 -4.94 22.03
N GLY A 46 -30.47 -3.71 22.50
CA GLY A 46 -30.06 -2.50 21.80
C GLY A 46 -28.54 -2.39 21.65
N ASP A 47 -27.79 -2.78 22.67
CA ASP A 47 -26.33 -2.78 22.64
C ASP A 47 -25.80 -3.86 21.71
N VAL A 48 -26.36 -5.08 21.72
CA VAL A 48 -26.01 -6.14 20.75
C VAL A 48 -26.20 -5.66 19.32
N ALA A 49 -27.35 -5.07 18.99
CA ALA A 49 -27.62 -4.54 17.65
C ALA A 49 -26.64 -3.41 17.26
N LYS A 50 -26.27 -2.54 18.21
CA LYS A 50 -25.24 -1.50 17.99
C LYS A 50 -23.86 -2.11 17.76
N TYR A 51 -23.46 -3.10 18.55
CA TYR A 51 -22.16 -3.78 18.39
C TYR A 51 -22.07 -4.49 17.05
N GLU A 52 -23.13 -5.18 16.63
CA GLU A 52 -23.19 -5.84 15.32
C GLU A 52 -23.09 -4.82 14.17
N LYS A 53 -23.85 -3.72 14.23
CA LYS A 53 -23.76 -2.63 13.24
C LYS A 53 -22.37 -2.01 13.21
N ASN A 54 -21.78 -1.73 14.37
CA ASN A 54 -20.45 -1.14 14.47
C ASN A 54 -19.36 -2.10 13.97
N ALA A 55 -19.49 -3.41 14.24
CA ALA A 55 -18.59 -4.41 13.72
C ALA A 55 -18.65 -4.45 12.19
N ARG A 56 -19.85 -4.45 11.60
CA ARG A 56 -20.02 -4.41 10.14
C ARG A 56 -19.43 -3.15 9.52
N LEU A 57 -19.69 -1.98 10.10
CA LEU A 57 -19.12 -0.72 9.63
C LEU A 57 -17.59 -0.70 9.72
N ARG A 58 -17.02 -1.22 10.81
CA ARG A 58 -15.56 -1.33 10.97
C ARG A 58 -14.97 -2.30 9.94
N GLN A 59 -15.64 -3.40 9.65
CA GLN A 59 -15.23 -4.34 8.60
C GLN A 59 -15.21 -3.65 7.24
N GLU A 60 -16.30 -2.96 6.87
CA GLU A 60 -16.42 -2.20 5.63
C GLU A 60 -15.33 -1.10 5.51
N GLU A 61 -15.03 -0.39 6.60
CA GLU A 61 -13.96 0.61 6.62
C GLU A 61 -12.57 0.00 6.43
N VAL A 62 -12.30 -1.14 7.07
CA VAL A 62 -11.02 -1.85 6.94
C VAL A 62 -10.86 -2.36 5.50
N ASP A 63 -11.89 -2.97 4.94
CA ASP A 63 -11.87 -3.46 3.55
C ASP A 63 -11.67 -2.31 2.56
N ALA A 64 -12.35 -1.17 2.76
CA ALA A 64 -12.16 0.03 1.95
C ALA A 64 -10.74 0.60 2.07
N LYS A 65 -10.17 0.67 3.28
CA LYS A 65 -8.79 1.11 3.51
C LYS A 65 -7.78 0.15 2.88
N MET A 66 -7.99 -1.15 2.99
CA MET A 66 -7.15 -2.18 2.38
C MET A 66 -7.19 -2.11 0.85
N ALA A 67 -8.37 -1.92 0.26
CA ALA A 67 -8.52 -1.74 -1.17
C ALA A 67 -7.84 -0.45 -1.66
N SER A 68 -7.98 0.66 -0.92
CA SER A 68 -7.30 1.92 -1.21
C SER A 68 -5.78 1.79 -1.13
N ALA A 69 -5.28 1.17 -0.06
CA ALA A 69 -3.84 0.92 0.12
C ALA A 69 -3.29 0.03 -1.00
N SER A 70 -4.00 -1.03 -1.36
CA SER A 70 -3.60 -1.93 -2.47
C SER A 70 -3.56 -1.20 -3.82
N LYS A 71 -4.54 -0.32 -4.09
CA LYS A 71 -4.54 0.52 -5.30
C LYS A 71 -3.36 1.49 -5.32
N LYS A 72 -3.08 2.17 -4.20
CA LYS A 72 -1.94 3.08 -4.07
C LYS A 72 -0.61 2.34 -4.24
N ALA A 73 -0.47 1.16 -3.64
CA ALA A 73 0.72 0.33 -3.77
C ALA A 73 0.94 -0.10 -5.22
N LYS A 74 -0.10 -0.57 -5.93
CA LYS A 74 -0.01 -0.89 -7.35
C LYS A 74 0.39 0.34 -8.18
N ALA A 75 -0.28 1.47 -7.99
CA ALA A 75 0.05 2.70 -8.72
C ALA A 75 1.49 3.16 -8.48
N ALA A 76 1.97 3.10 -7.23
CA ALA A 76 3.36 3.45 -6.91
C ALA A 76 4.36 2.48 -7.54
N LEU A 77 4.05 1.19 -7.55
CA LEU A 77 4.89 0.15 -8.14
C LEU A 77 4.93 0.26 -9.67
N ASP A 78 3.80 0.56 -10.31
CA ASP A 78 3.72 0.78 -11.75
C ASP A 78 4.49 2.05 -12.14
N THR A 79 4.33 3.15 -11.38
CA THR A 79 5.13 4.38 -11.56
C THR A 79 6.63 4.11 -11.43
N ALA A 80 7.05 3.38 -10.40
CA ALA A 80 8.46 3.03 -10.19
C ALA A 80 9.01 2.14 -11.32
N ARG A 81 8.20 1.24 -11.87
CA ARG A 81 8.58 0.42 -13.03
C ARG A 81 8.75 1.26 -14.29
N ASP A 82 7.81 2.16 -14.56
CA ASP A 82 7.87 3.06 -15.72
C ASP A 82 9.09 3.98 -15.62
N GLU A 83 9.37 4.55 -14.44
CA GLU A 83 10.57 5.34 -14.19
C GLU A 83 11.84 4.52 -14.37
N ALA A 84 11.90 3.29 -13.85
CA ALA A 84 13.05 2.41 -14.01
C ALA A 84 13.28 2.04 -15.49
N GLN A 85 12.20 1.76 -16.25
CA GLN A 85 12.27 1.48 -17.68
C GLN A 85 12.71 2.71 -18.48
N ALA A 86 12.21 3.89 -18.14
CA ALA A 86 12.62 5.15 -18.76
C ALA A 86 14.09 5.48 -18.46
N ALA A 87 14.54 5.31 -17.21
CA ALA A 87 15.94 5.50 -16.83
C ALA A 87 16.86 4.47 -17.50
N GLY A 88 16.42 3.21 -17.56
CA GLY A 88 17.13 2.12 -18.24
C GLY A 88 17.28 2.38 -19.74
N SER A 89 16.20 2.77 -20.41
CA SER A 89 16.24 3.09 -21.85
C SER A 89 17.11 4.31 -22.15
N LYS A 90 17.05 5.36 -21.32
CA LYS A 90 17.96 6.52 -21.42
C LYS A 90 19.42 6.14 -21.23
N LYS A 91 19.76 5.34 -20.21
CA LYS A 91 21.13 4.86 -20.01
C LYS A 91 21.59 4.00 -21.19
N LEU A 92 20.75 3.10 -21.68
CA LEU A 92 21.10 2.25 -22.82
C LEU A 92 21.33 3.07 -24.09
N ALA A 93 20.51 4.10 -24.32
CA ALA A 93 20.69 5.03 -25.44
C ALA A 93 21.99 5.85 -25.30
N ALA A 94 22.30 6.33 -24.11
CA ALA A 94 23.56 7.05 -23.84
C ALA A 94 24.79 6.14 -24.07
N ILE A 95 24.77 4.92 -23.56
CA ILE A 95 25.86 3.94 -23.76
C ILE A 95 26.02 3.60 -25.25
N LYS A 96 24.91 3.44 -26.00
CA LYS A 96 24.99 3.22 -27.44
C LYS A 96 25.62 4.40 -28.17
N ALA A 97 25.22 5.62 -27.84
CA ALA A 97 25.78 6.83 -28.43
C ALA A 97 27.28 6.98 -28.12
N GLU A 98 27.70 6.71 -26.87
CA GLU A 98 29.12 6.69 -26.48
C GLU A 98 29.89 5.61 -27.24
N ALA A 99 29.35 4.39 -27.34
CA ALA A 99 30.00 3.30 -28.07
C ALA A 99 30.12 3.59 -29.58
N ASP A 100 29.12 4.22 -30.19
CA ASP A 100 29.17 4.61 -31.60
C ASP A 100 30.17 5.75 -31.83
N ALA A 101 30.22 6.76 -30.93
CA ALA A 101 31.23 7.81 -30.98
C ALA A 101 32.66 7.26 -30.80
N GLU A 102 32.85 6.30 -29.90
CA GLU A 102 34.14 5.66 -29.68
C GLU A 102 34.56 4.82 -30.90
N LYS A 103 33.62 4.09 -31.52
CA LYS A 103 33.87 3.40 -32.79
C LYS A 103 34.28 4.35 -33.90
N GLU A 104 33.58 5.47 -34.10
CA GLU A 104 33.95 6.46 -35.11
C GLU A 104 35.35 7.03 -34.86
N LYS A 105 35.67 7.34 -33.60
CA LYS A 105 37.00 7.82 -33.22
C LYS A 105 38.10 6.79 -33.49
N GLN A 106 37.85 5.52 -33.18
CA GLN A 106 38.78 4.43 -33.46
C GLN A 106 38.95 4.21 -34.98
N LEU A 107 37.86 4.25 -35.75
CA LEU A 107 37.92 4.15 -37.21
C LEU A 107 38.71 5.30 -37.83
N ALA A 108 38.48 6.53 -37.36
CA ALA A 108 39.26 7.69 -37.79
C ALA A 108 40.75 7.52 -37.46
N ALA A 109 41.09 7.10 -36.24
CA ALA A 109 42.47 6.85 -35.82
C ALA A 109 43.15 5.75 -36.65
N VAL A 110 42.46 4.65 -36.92
CA VAL A 110 42.95 3.58 -37.81
C VAL A 110 43.19 4.13 -39.21
N HIS A 111 42.29 4.98 -39.72
CA HIS A 111 42.47 5.55 -41.05
C HIS A 111 43.68 6.49 -41.12
N THR A 112 43.92 7.29 -40.08
CA THR A 112 45.12 8.13 -39.94
C THR A 112 46.38 7.26 -39.88
N GLN A 113 46.40 6.22 -39.05
CA GLN A 113 47.53 5.30 -38.93
C GLN A 113 47.84 4.58 -40.25
N ILE A 114 46.82 4.16 -41.02
CA ILE A 114 47.01 3.57 -42.35
C ILE A 114 47.64 4.59 -43.31
N THR A 115 47.23 5.85 -43.23
CA THR A 115 47.75 6.92 -44.09
C THR A 115 49.20 7.26 -43.74
N GLU A 116 49.51 7.36 -42.46
CA GLU A 116 50.88 7.55 -41.95
C GLU A 116 51.79 6.36 -42.31
N ALA A 117 51.30 5.13 -42.12
CA ALA A 117 52.03 3.93 -42.49
C ALA A 117 52.29 3.85 -44.00
N ARG A 118 51.33 4.24 -44.85
CA ARG A 118 51.52 4.35 -46.30
C ARG A 118 52.57 5.40 -46.66
N ALA A 119 52.51 6.59 -46.06
CA ALA A 119 53.51 7.63 -46.29
C ALA A 119 54.92 7.16 -45.85
N GLY A 120 55.02 6.48 -44.70
CA GLY A 120 56.25 5.87 -44.24
C GLY A 120 56.76 4.79 -45.19
N LEU A 121 55.87 3.93 -45.71
CA LEU A 121 56.23 2.92 -46.70
C LEU A 121 56.70 3.54 -48.03
N ASP A 122 56.07 4.61 -48.52
CA ASP A 122 56.54 5.34 -49.73
C ASP A 122 57.94 5.93 -49.54
N THR A 123 58.24 6.39 -48.33
CA THR A 123 59.58 6.89 -47.97
C THR A 123 60.59 5.73 -47.98
N ASN A 124 60.23 4.62 -47.35
CA ASN A 124 61.05 3.41 -47.28
C ASN A 124 61.11 2.65 -48.61
N ILE A 125 60.18 2.84 -49.55
CA ILE A 125 60.19 2.20 -50.88
C ILE A 125 61.42 2.63 -51.67
N LYS A 126 61.90 3.86 -51.51
CA LYS A 126 63.15 4.31 -52.15
C LYS A 126 64.37 3.57 -51.59
N ASP A 127 64.43 3.40 -50.28
CA ASP A 127 65.52 2.67 -49.62
C ASP A 127 65.43 1.16 -49.89
N PHE A 128 64.22 0.59 -49.94
CA PHE A 128 63.99 -0.81 -50.29
C PHE A 128 64.28 -1.08 -51.76
N ALA A 129 63.96 -0.14 -52.67
CA ALA A 129 64.30 -0.23 -54.09
C ALA A 129 65.80 -0.09 -54.29
N ALA A 130 66.49 0.79 -53.56
CA ALA A 130 67.95 0.89 -53.58
C ALA A 130 68.61 -0.38 -53.02
N ALA A 131 68.09 -0.94 -51.93
CA ALA A 131 68.58 -2.19 -51.35
C ALA A 131 68.32 -3.41 -52.25
N MET A 132 67.16 -3.49 -52.93
CA MET A 132 66.88 -4.52 -53.93
C MET A 132 67.74 -4.34 -55.19
N ALA A 133 67.91 -3.11 -55.68
CA ALA A 133 68.80 -2.81 -56.81
C ALA A 133 70.25 -3.17 -56.47
N GLY A 134 70.73 -2.88 -55.26
CA GLY A 134 72.05 -3.30 -54.79
C GLY A 134 72.20 -4.82 -54.69
N LYS A 135 71.16 -5.54 -54.29
CA LYS A 135 71.16 -7.03 -54.25
C LYS A 135 71.10 -7.66 -55.64
N ILE A 136 70.36 -7.08 -56.59
CA ILE A 136 70.19 -7.62 -57.95
C ILE A 136 71.37 -7.23 -58.86
N LEU A 137 71.94 -6.03 -58.71
CA LEU A 137 73.06 -5.55 -59.52
C LEU A 137 74.43 -6.04 -59.03
N GLY A 138 74.48 -6.84 -57.95
CA GLY A 138 75.66 -7.61 -57.57
C GLY A 138 76.92 -6.78 -57.25
N ARG A 139 76.77 -5.49 -56.97
CA ARG A 139 77.87 -4.64 -56.50
C ARG A 139 77.32 -3.62 -55.52
N ALA A 140 77.66 -3.83 -54.26
CA ALA A 140 77.48 -2.84 -53.21
C ALA A 140 78.12 -1.52 -53.65
N ILE A 141 77.33 -0.45 -53.65
CA ILE A 141 77.79 0.91 -53.40
C ILE A 141 77.10 1.31 -52.10
#